data_AF-A0A925YMH4-F1
#
_entry.id   AF-A0A925YMH4-F1
#
_cell.length_a   1.000
_cell.length_b   1.000
_cell.length_c   1.000
_cell.angle_alpha   90.00
_cell.angle_beta   90.00
_cell.angle_gamma   90.00
#
_symmetry.space_group_name_H-M   'P 1'
#
loop_
_entity.id
_entity.type
_entity.pdbx_description
1 polymer ?
#
loop_
_entity_poly.entity_id
_entity_poly.type
_entity_poly.pdbx_seq_one_letter_code
_entity_poly.pdbx_strand_id
1 'polypeptide(L)'
;GVAVAGGGQARGRRGGAANAAAPTPAASPGAGGQMPMLFDGDMRVSFDRPTNSLIILSSLKDYQVLRRVIEKLDSPRKQIFVEAMVMEVALDKTRTLGASFHGAVPGVPAFGKTGLLLGGLDASKTLFPASILQGGGDTLLGLAAGIIGPPVAGAGQTLGSTTTAAEIPAFGVLIRALQQNNDVNVLSTPHLLIMNNEDGEISVGQNLPFQGASVGGGAAGGLLGNFATPVQRTDVALKMKLTPHVNEHDMIRLEVDQEIQDIISPNFNGLGPATSKRSAKTTVVARDQQTIVIGGLMSDRNVERVTKIPFLGDIPILGFFFRNTTRTIQKTNILIALTPYVITDQSDLRRVLEKKLKERREFVDRFGTQDVVNPEAAIDYRRKRGMLEEINRTARDVEIEEREMQQQLEHDAQEEAGPVDVLPPGPVRGSGTMNVPAPVDASSPVPPGGAAVTPAAGGSQAPPSRLTPPPPRRAPPPFSTPSSPMPGDAPVPPVAPAPSTVPFP
;
A
#
# COMPACT_ATOMS: atom_id res chain seq x y z
N GLY A 1 34.50 20.09 44.82
CA GLY A 1 35.72 20.25 45.64
C GLY A 1 35.69 19.23 46.77
N VAL A 2 36.83 19.02 47.43
CA VAL A 2 37.08 18.00 48.49
C VAL A 2 37.05 16.56 47.91
N ALA A 3 38.20 16.00 47.48
CA ALA A 3 39.35 15.45 48.24
C ALA A 3 39.05 14.03 48.78
N VAL A 4 39.71 12.94 48.37
CA VAL A 4 41.16 12.61 48.30
C VAL A 4 41.80 12.40 49.68
N ALA A 5 41.99 11.11 50.03
CA ALA A 5 43.07 10.57 50.86
C ALA A 5 43.12 9.04 50.66
N GLY A 6 44.27 8.37 50.56
CA GLY A 6 45.64 8.87 50.42
C GLY A 6 46.67 7.75 50.61
N GLY A 7 47.84 7.86 49.95
CA GLY A 7 49.09 7.13 50.25
C GLY A 7 49.13 5.60 50.02
N GLY A 8 50.25 4.99 49.63
CA GLY A 8 51.53 5.57 49.20
C GLY A 8 52.75 4.72 49.57
N GLN A 9 53.56 4.35 48.56
CA GLN A 9 54.97 3.92 48.65
C GLN A 9 55.28 2.56 49.33
N ALA A 10 56.35 1.82 48.97
CA ALA A 10 57.23 1.89 47.79
C ALA A 10 58.16 0.64 47.68
N ARG A 11 58.89 0.57 46.55
CA ARG A 11 60.20 -0.09 46.32
C ARG A 11 60.28 -1.63 46.23
N GLY A 12 60.86 -2.08 45.10
CA GLY A 12 61.48 -3.39 44.90
C GLY A 12 61.87 -3.55 43.42
N ARG A 13 63.16 -3.75 43.09
CA ARG A 13 63.69 -3.66 41.70
C ARG A 13 64.58 -4.87 41.38
N ARG A 14 64.55 -5.32 40.11
CA ARG A 14 65.25 -6.50 39.53
C ARG A 14 64.68 -7.83 40.03
N GLY A 15 64.60 -8.89 39.23
CA GLY A 15 64.96 -9.06 37.81
C GLY A 15 65.46 -10.48 37.56
N GLY A 16 65.02 -11.12 36.47
CA GLY A 16 65.44 -12.48 36.12
C GLY A 16 64.49 -13.12 35.13
N ALA A 17 64.98 -13.48 33.95
CA ALA A 17 64.26 -14.29 32.98
C ALA A 17 64.47 -15.78 33.32
N ALA A 18 63.39 -16.56 33.32
CA ALA A 18 63.44 -18.03 33.37
C ALA A 18 62.22 -18.60 32.63
N ASN A 19 62.41 -19.74 31.96
CA ASN A 19 61.43 -20.36 31.09
C ASN A 19 60.10 -20.66 31.79
N ALA A 20 58.99 -20.22 31.20
CA ALA A 20 57.66 -20.74 31.50
C ALA A 20 57.34 -21.88 30.54
N ALA A 21 57.36 -23.12 31.04
CA ALA A 21 56.80 -24.26 30.32
C ALA A 21 55.27 -24.14 30.30
N ALA A 22 54.65 -24.34 29.14
CA ALA A 22 53.19 -24.31 29.01
C ALA A 22 52.57 -25.57 29.64
N PRO A 23 51.44 -25.45 30.38
CA PRO A 23 50.77 -26.60 30.99
C PRO A 23 50.04 -27.46 29.95
N THR A 24 50.07 -28.77 30.17
CA THR A 24 49.29 -29.77 29.41
C THR A 24 47.77 -29.57 29.62
N PRO A 25 46.95 -29.56 28.54
CA PRO A 25 45.50 -29.60 28.68
C PRO A 25 45.02 -30.99 29.12
N ALA A 26 43.89 -31.01 29.84
CA ALA A 26 43.34 -32.21 30.48
C ALA A 26 42.64 -33.18 29.50
N ALA A 27 42.41 -34.40 29.99
CA ALA A 27 41.88 -35.52 29.22
C ALA A 27 40.46 -35.31 28.65
N SER A 28 40.22 -35.87 27.46
CA SER A 28 38.91 -35.96 26.82
C SER A 28 37.92 -36.81 27.65
N PRO A 29 36.62 -36.45 27.70
CA PRO A 29 35.60 -37.31 28.30
C PRO A 29 35.43 -38.62 27.51
N GLY A 30 35.28 -39.73 28.22
CA GLY A 30 35.15 -41.05 27.61
C GLY A 30 33.82 -41.25 26.88
N ALA A 31 33.88 -41.97 25.75
CA ALA A 31 32.70 -42.52 25.10
C ALA A 31 32.13 -43.68 25.94
N GLY A 32 30.83 -43.63 26.24
CA GLY A 32 30.18 -44.56 27.16
C GLY A 32 28.65 -44.52 27.11
N GLY A 33 28.09 -44.39 25.91
CA GLY A 33 26.65 -44.41 25.68
C GLY A 33 26.34 -44.74 24.23
N GLN A 34 26.13 -46.02 23.93
CA GLN A 34 25.69 -46.44 22.60
C GLN A 34 24.30 -45.85 22.28
N MET A 35 24.28 -44.81 21.44
CA MET A 35 23.30 -44.81 20.35
C MET A 35 23.49 -46.11 19.57
N PRO A 36 22.43 -46.82 19.14
CA PRO A 36 22.60 -47.94 18.24
C PRO A 36 23.25 -47.44 16.95
N MET A 37 24.48 -47.89 16.69
CA MET A 37 25.21 -47.54 15.47
C MET A 37 24.46 -48.13 14.29
N LEU A 38 23.65 -47.28 13.64
CA LEU A 38 22.92 -47.61 12.40
C LEU A 38 23.85 -47.82 11.21
N PHE A 39 25.14 -47.53 11.37
CA PHE A 39 26.18 -47.58 10.36
C PHE A 39 27.32 -48.51 10.79
N ASP A 40 27.76 -49.38 9.89
CA ASP A 40 28.68 -50.49 10.18
C ASP A 40 30.18 -50.14 9.93
N GLY A 41 30.48 -48.96 9.36
CA GLY A 41 31.85 -48.59 9.00
C GLY A 41 32.13 -47.09 8.89
N ASP A 42 33.37 -46.76 8.56
CA ASP A 42 33.85 -45.38 8.36
C ASP A 42 33.10 -44.70 7.20
N MET A 43 32.14 -43.85 7.56
CA MET A 43 31.36 -43.03 6.63
C MET A 43 31.98 -41.64 6.50
N ARG A 44 32.32 -41.22 5.29
CA ARG A 44 32.76 -39.85 4.96
C ARG A 44 31.82 -39.23 3.92
N VAL A 45 31.32 -38.03 4.22
CA VAL A 45 30.53 -37.21 3.31
C VAL A 45 31.29 -35.92 3.05
N SER A 46 31.52 -35.61 1.78
CA SER A 46 32.03 -34.33 1.31
C SER A 46 31.01 -33.66 0.40
N PHE A 47 31.02 -32.33 0.32
CA PHE A 47 30.17 -31.57 -0.58
C PHE A 47 31.03 -30.77 -1.57
N ASP A 48 30.55 -30.62 -2.80
CA ASP A 48 31.10 -29.69 -3.78
C ASP A 48 30.07 -28.60 -4.08
N ARG A 49 30.39 -27.34 -3.71
CA ARG A 49 29.45 -26.21 -3.87
C ARG A 49 29.21 -25.80 -5.33
N PRO A 50 30.24 -25.69 -6.20
CA PRO A 50 30.03 -25.29 -7.60
C PRO A 50 29.09 -26.20 -8.38
N THR A 51 29.12 -27.51 -8.12
CA THR A 51 28.21 -28.49 -8.75
C THR A 51 26.97 -28.82 -7.91
N ASN A 52 26.85 -28.28 -6.70
CA ASN A 52 25.84 -28.63 -5.69
C ASN A 52 25.69 -30.15 -5.50
N SER A 53 26.83 -30.86 -5.41
CA SER A 53 26.87 -32.33 -5.34
C SER A 53 27.44 -32.85 -4.02
N LEU A 54 27.07 -34.08 -3.66
CA LEU A 54 27.50 -34.77 -2.45
C LEU A 54 28.28 -36.03 -2.81
N ILE A 55 29.52 -36.12 -2.33
CA ILE A 55 30.40 -37.27 -2.51
C ILE A 55 30.37 -38.09 -1.22
N ILE A 56 29.84 -39.32 -1.30
CA ILE A 56 29.61 -40.20 -0.17
C ILE A 56 30.51 -41.44 -0.30
N LEU A 57 31.40 -41.62 0.67
CA LEU A 57 32.24 -42.80 0.86
C LEU A 57 31.72 -43.56 2.08
N SER A 58 31.15 -44.74 1.88
CA SER A 58 30.49 -45.53 2.94
C SER A 58 30.36 -47.00 2.54
N SER A 59 29.98 -47.88 3.47
CA SER A 59 29.62 -49.26 3.11
C SER A 59 28.31 -49.31 2.32
N LEU A 60 28.08 -50.38 1.56
CA LEU A 60 26.86 -50.54 0.75
C LEU A 60 25.58 -50.50 1.60
N LYS A 61 25.64 -51.03 2.83
CA LYS A 61 24.54 -51.06 3.80
C LYS A 61 24.20 -49.64 4.28
N ASP A 62 25.22 -48.85 4.59
CA ASP A 62 25.09 -47.47 5.07
C ASP A 62 24.55 -46.56 3.95
N TYR A 63 25.07 -46.72 2.73
CA TYR A 63 24.60 -45.99 1.55
C TYR A 63 23.09 -46.18 1.31
N GLN A 64 22.55 -47.38 1.50
CA GLN A 64 21.10 -47.64 1.37
C GLN A 64 20.25 -46.99 2.47
N VAL A 65 20.83 -46.70 3.65
CA VAL A 65 20.18 -45.90 4.68
C VAL A 65 20.25 -44.42 4.30
N LEU A 66 21.43 -43.92 3.92
CA LEU A 66 21.63 -42.52 3.52
C LEU A 66 20.77 -42.12 2.34
N ARG A 67 20.70 -42.96 1.30
CA ARG A 67 19.87 -42.71 0.13
C ARG A 67 18.41 -42.44 0.51
N ARG A 68 17.83 -43.26 1.39
CA ARG A 68 16.44 -43.09 1.89
C ARG A 68 16.25 -41.86 2.78
N VAL A 69 17.32 -41.34 3.39
CA VAL A 69 17.29 -40.08 4.14
C VAL A 69 17.38 -38.90 3.19
N ILE A 70 18.29 -38.95 2.20
CA ILE A 70 18.45 -37.92 1.17
C ILE A 70 17.17 -37.78 0.34
N GLU A 71 16.58 -38.90 -0.12
CA GLU A 71 15.29 -38.92 -0.84
C GLU A 71 14.11 -38.32 -0.03
N LYS A 72 14.24 -38.17 1.29
CA LYS A 72 13.24 -37.48 2.15
C LYS A 72 13.59 -36.03 2.45
N LEU A 73 14.87 -35.66 2.45
CA LEU A 73 15.32 -34.29 2.72
C LEU A 73 15.34 -33.44 1.46
N ASP A 74 15.72 -34.01 0.32
CA ASP A 74 15.78 -33.35 -0.99
C ASP A 74 14.39 -33.28 -1.63
N SER A 75 13.56 -32.42 -1.05
CA SER A 75 12.19 -32.15 -1.49
C SER A 75 12.02 -30.66 -1.82
N PRO A 76 11.16 -30.30 -2.80
CA PRO A 76 10.94 -28.90 -3.15
C PRO A 76 10.34 -28.13 -1.96
N ARG A 77 11.05 -27.07 -1.51
CA ARG A 77 10.57 -26.19 -0.44
C ARG A 77 9.33 -25.42 -0.91
N LYS A 78 8.23 -25.53 -0.17
CA LYS A 78 7.02 -24.71 -0.35
C LYS A 78 7.37 -23.21 -0.32
N GLN A 79 6.73 -22.44 -1.18
CA GLN A 79 6.73 -20.98 -1.14
C GLN A 79 5.43 -20.46 -0.51
N ILE A 80 5.47 -19.25 0.03
CA ILE A 80 4.32 -18.56 0.59
C ILE A 80 4.27 -17.17 -0.04
N PHE A 81 3.18 -16.89 -0.75
CA PHE A 81 2.84 -15.52 -1.16
C PHE A 81 1.94 -14.92 -0.09
N VAL A 82 2.32 -13.78 0.47
CA VAL A 82 1.56 -13.11 1.53
C VAL A 82 1.14 -11.73 1.10
N GLU A 83 -0.14 -11.45 1.29
CA GLU A 83 -0.80 -10.19 1.05
C GLU A 83 -1.24 -9.63 2.41
N ALA A 84 -0.68 -8.48 2.83
CA ALA A 84 -1.24 -7.74 3.95
C ALA A 84 -2.15 -6.62 3.42
N MET A 85 -3.19 -6.29 4.17
CA MET A 85 -4.13 -5.22 3.91
C MET A 85 -4.14 -4.28 5.11
N VAL A 86 -3.73 -3.04 4.89
CA VAL A 86 -3.85 -1.95 5.86
C VAL A 86 -4.95 -1.04 5.38
N MET A 87 -5.98 -0.84 6.21
CA MET A 87 -7.01 0.15 5.99
C MET A 87 -6.98 1.14 7.14
N GLU A 88 -6.85 2.42 6.83
CA GLU A 88 -6.98 3.50 7.80
C GLU A 88 -8.00 4.53 7.31
N VAL A 89 -9.00 4.79 8.16
CA VAL A 89 -9.95 5.89 7.98
C VAL A 89 -9.73 6.88 9.12
N ALA A 90 -9.26 8.07 8.78
CA ALA A 90 -9.09 9.17 9.71
C ALA A 90 -10.07 10.29 9.36
N LEU A 91 -10.68 10.88 10.38
CA LEU A 91 -11.70 11.93 10.26
C LEU A 91 -11.43 12.97 11.33
N ASP A 92 -11.18 14.22 10.91
CA ASP A 92 -11.12 15.39 11.80
C ASP A 92 -12.23 16.37 11.42
N LYS A 93 -13.15 16.60 12.35
CA LYS A 93 -14.26 17.53 12.20
C LYS A 93 -14.19 18.59 13.29
N THR A 94 -13.77 19.78 12.90
CA THR A 94 -13.65 20.94 13.79
C THR A 94 -14.74 21.96 13.47
N ARG A 95 -15.63 22.20 14.43
CA ARG A 95 -16.67 23.23 14.38
C ARG A 95 -16.35 24.31 15.41
N THR A 96 -16.09 25.52 14.93
CA THR A 96 -15.90 26.72 15.76
C THR A 96 -17.07 27.66 15.56
N LEU A 97 -17.68 28.09 16.65
CA LEU A 97 -18.89 28.88 16.62
C LEU A 97 -18.96 29.78 17.85
N GLY A 98 -18.93 31.09 17.64
CA GLY A 98 -18.87 32.04 18.75
C GLY A 98 -18.94 33.50 18.36
N ALA A 99 -19.06 34.34 19.38
CA ALA A 99 -18.87 35.77 19.27
C ALA A 99 -17.65 36.20 20.10
N SER A 100 -16.89 37.15 19.56
CA SER A 100 -15.79 37.84 20.22
C SER A 100 -16.13 39.32 20.24
N PHE A 101 -15.84 40.02 21.33
CA PHE A 101 -16.07 41.46 21.41
C PHE A 101 -15.10 42.12 22.39
N HIS A 102 -14.88 43.41 22.21
CA HIS A 102 -14.19 44.27 23.18
C HIS A 102 -14.93 45.58 23.36
N GLY A 103 -14.75 46.17 24.55
CA GLY A 103 -14.95 47.58 24.83
C GLY A 103 -13.65 48.16 25.36
N ALA A 104 -13.24 49.30 24.79
CA ALA A 104 -12.05 50.04 25.15
C ALA A 104 -12.44 51.47 25.51
N VAL A 105 -12.19 51.87 26.75
CA VAL A 105 -12.54 53.19 27.28
C VAL A 105 -11.25 53.91 27.69
N PRO A 106 -11.08 55.21 27.37
CA PRO A 106 -10.01 56.02 27.94
C PRO A 106 -10.01 55.90 29.47
N GLY A 107 -8.94 55.34 30.02
CA GLY A 107 -8.77 55.19 31.45
C GLY A 107 -8.48 56.53 32.12
N VAL A 108 -8.75 56.62 33.42
CA VAL A 108 -8.34 57.78 34.22
C VAL A 108 -6.83 58.01 34.08
N PRO A 109 -6.37 59.26 33.84
CA PRO A 109 -4.96 59.54 33.69
C PRO A 109 -4.22 59.32 35.01
N ALA A 110 -3.32 58.35 35.03
CA ALA A 110 -2.45 58.06 36.16
C ALA A 110 -1.00 58.30 35.74
N PHE A 111 -0.24 59.06 36.54
CA PHE A 111 1.18 59.37 36.28
C PHE A 111 1.45 59.98 34.89
N GLY A 112 0.56 60.86 34.41
CA GLY A 112 0.73 61.56 33.13
C GLY A 112 0.54 60.69 31.88
N LYS A 113 0.11 59.43 32.03
CA LYS A 113 -0.29 58.56 30.92
C LYS A 113 -1.80 58.31 30.99
N THR A 114 -2.50 58.59 29.91
CA THR A 114 -3.89 58.13 29.74
C THR A 114 -3.86 56.60 29.64
N GLY A 115 -4.39 55.90 30.65
CA GLY A 115 -4.53 54.46 30.58
C GLY A 115 -5.59 54.03 29.57
N LEU A 116 -5.69 52.74 29.28
CA LEU A 116 -6.81 52.16 28.54
C LEU A 116 -7.47 51.11 29.44
N LEU A 117 -8.76 51.27 29.73
CA LEU A 117 -9.54 50.17 30.29
C LEU A 117 -10.05 49.32 29.13
N LEU A 118 -9.66 48.04 29.13
CA LEU A 118 -9.99 47.07 28.11
C LEU A 118 -10.71 45.87 28.75
N GLY A 119 -11.92 45.58 28.28
CA GLY A 119 -12.69 44.40 28.67
C GLY A 119 -13.34 43.74 27.46
N GLY A 120 -13.65 42.44 27.53
CA GLY A 120 -14.25 41.72 26.42
C GLY A 120 -14.12 40.21 26.49
N LEU A 121 -14.67 39.52 25.49
CA LEU A 121 -14.53 38.09 25.25
C LEU A 121 -13.67 37.89 24.00
N ASP A 122 -12.54 37.18 24.13
CA ASP A 122 -11.54 37.01 23.07
C ASP A 122 -11.14 38.36 22.39
N ALA A 123 -10.94 39.41 23.21
CA ALA A 123 -10.74 40.78 22.75
C ALA A 123 -9.61 40.94 21.71
N SER A 124 -8.54 40.14 21.78
CA SER A 124 -7.46 40.11 20.79
C SER A 124 -7.94 39.90 19.35
N LYS A 125 -9.04 39.15 19.14
CA LYS A 125 -9.67 38.92 17.83
C LYS A 125 -10.45 40.12 17.28
N THR A 126 -10.55 41.21 18.01
CA THR A 126 -11.32 42.41 17.59
C THR A 126 -10.56 43.72 17.79
N LEU A 127 -9.53 43.77 18.63
CA LEU A 127 -8.68 44.94 18.88
C LEU A 127 -7.77 45.31 17.71
N PHE A 128 -7.32 44.32 16.93
CA PHE A 128 -6.39 44.50 15.82
C PHE A 128 -7.04 44.04 14.50
N PRO A 129 -8.03 44.76 13.95
CA PRO A 129 -8.75 44.31 12.75
C PRO A 129 -7.84 44.10 11.53
N ALA A 130 -6.71 44.82 11.47
CA ALA A 130 -5.68 44.59 10.45
C ALA A 130 -5.06 43.17 10.52
N SER A 131 -4.89 42.57 11.71
CA SER A 131 -4.33 41.20 11.81
C SER A 131 -5.30 40.14 11.31
N ILE A 132 -6.61 40.40 11.41
CA ILE A 132 -7.69 39.56 10.88
C ILE A 132 -7.68 39.58 9.34
N LEU A 133 -7.40 40.76 8.75
CA LEU A 133 -7.38 40.97 7.30
C LEU A 133 -6.04 40.61 6.62
N GLN A 134 -4.91 40.75 7.32
CA GLN A 134 -3.56 40.47 6.79
C GLN A 134 -2.98 39.11 7.20
N GLY A 135 -3.84 38.14 7.55
CA GLY A 135 -3.42 36.74 7.76
C GLY A 135 -2.63 36.48 9.05
N GLY A 136 -2.79 37.32 10.08
CA GLY A 136 -2.18 37.15 11.40
C GLY A 136 -2.78 36.01 12.21
N GLY A 137 -2.48 34.76 11.83
CA GLY A 137 -2.75 33.53 12.58
C GLY A 137 -4.22 33.07 12.68
N ASP A 138 -5.18 33.97 12.57
CA ASP A 138 -6.61 33.69 12.66
C ASP A 138 -7.31 34.16 11.37
N THR A 139 -7.01 33.47 10.27
CA THR A 139 -7.55 33.77 8.93
C THR A 139 -9.08 33.75 8.92
N LEU A 140 -9.69 34.64 8.12
CA LEU A 140 -11.14 34.73 7.90
C LEU A 140 -11.68 33.55 7.07
N LEU A 141 -11.57 32.35 7.62
CA LEU A 141 -12.18 31.14 7.09
C LEU A 141 -13.57 30.96 7.68
N GLY A 142 -14.58 30.78 6.82
CA GLY A 142 -15.99 30.61 7.21
C GLY A 142 -16.78 31.91 7.23
N LEU A 143 -17.98 31.85 7.82
CA LEU A 143 -18.83 33.03 7.99
C LEU A 143 -18.28 33.88 9.13
N ALA A 144 -17.82 35.08 8.81
CA ALA A 144 -17.37 36.08 9.79
C ALA A 144 -18.07 37.41 9.49
N ALA A 145 -18.72 37.97 10.49
CA ALA A 145 -19.41 39.26 10.39
C ALA A 145 -19.13 40.08 11.65
N GLY A 146 -18.77 41.34 11.50
CA GLY A 146 -18.44 42.18 12.64
C GLY A 146 -18.64 43.66 12.40
N ILE A 147 -18.79 44.38 13.49
CA ILE A 147 -18.87 45.85 13.54
C ILE A 147 -17.74 46.36 14.43
N ILE A 148 -17.16 47.49 14.03
CA ILE A 148 -15.99 48.09 14.68
C ILE A 148 -16.33 49.56 14.94
N GLY A 149 -16.08 50.01 16.17
CA GLY A 149 -16.34 51.37 16.62
C GLY A 149 -15.27 52.37 16.19
N PRO A 150 -15.50 53.67 16.42
CA PRO A 150 -14.52 54.72 16.11
C PRO A 150 -13.23 54.51 16.93
N PRO A 151 -12.07 54.94 16.41
CA PRO A 151 -10.79 54.76 17.07
C PRO A 151 -10.64 55.62 18.33
N VAL A 152 -9.96 55.07 19.35
CA VAL A 152 -9.57 55.80 20.57
C VAL A 152 -8.16 56.35 20.40
N ALA A 153 -8.05 57.68 20.32
CA ALA A 153 -6.77 58.37 20.20
C ALA A 153 -5.84 58.06 21.41
N GLY A 154 -4.56 57.80 21.12
CA GLY A 154 -3.53 57.54 22.14
C GLY A 154 -3.48 56.10 22.68
N ALA A 155 -4.45 55.25 22.37
CA ALA A 155 -4.56 53.89 22.93
C ALA A 155 -3.33 52.99 22.66
N GLY A 156 -2.73 53.06 21.46
CA GLY A 156 -1.58 52.25 21.07
C GLY A 156 -0.33 52.36 21.98
N GLN A 157 -0.13 53.52 22.63
CA GLN A 157 0.99 53.72 23.56
C GLN A 157 0.81 52.96 24.88
N THR A 158 -0.42 52.53 25.21
CA THR A 158 -0.73 51.83 26.47
C THR A 158 -0.51 50.31 26.39
N LEU A 159 -0.59 49.73 25.19
CA LEU A 159 -0.36 48.30 24.94
C LEU A 159 1.11 47.97 24.58
N GLY A 160 2.02 48.93 24.74
CA GLY A 160 3.46 48.72 24.54
C GLY A 160 3.97 48.92 23.11
N SER A 161 3.17 49.49 22.20
CA SER A 161 3.69 49.89 20.88
C SER A 161 4.55 51.15 20.99
N THR A 162 5.86 51.02 20.75
CA THR A 162 6.81 52.14 20.81
C THR A 162 6.86 52.97 19.53
N THR A 163 6.21 52.52 18.45
CA THR A 163 6.13 53.19 17.16
C THR A 163 4.67 53.37 16.73
N THR A 164 4.35 54.60 16.32
CA THR A 164 3.06 55.09 15.78
C THR A 164 1.83 54.89 16.66
N ALA A 165 0.88 55.82 16.53
CA ALA A 165 -0.41 55.75 17.21
C ALA A 165 -1.25 54.62 16.61
N ALA A 166 -1.09 53.40 17.14
CA ALA A 166 -2.01 52.31 16.85
C ALA A 166 -3.39 52.70 17.39
N GLU A 167 -4.26 53.11 16.48
CA GLU A 167 -5.65 53.44 16.75
C GLU A 167 -6.42 52.15 17.06
N ILE A 168 -6.74 51.95 18.34
CA ILE A 168 -7.54 50.82 18.79
C ILE A 168 -9.02 51.25 18.74
N PRO A 169 -9.94 50.45 18.15
CA PRO A 169 -11.37 50.74 18.18
C PRO A 169 -11.91 50.89 19.60
N ALA A 170 -12.86 51.79 19.81
CA ALA A 170 -13.55 51.97 21.10
C ALA A 170 -14.42 50.75 21.48
N PHE A 171 -14.91 50.04 20.48
CA PHE A 171 -15.52 48.73 20.64
C PHE A 171 -15.36 47.92 19.37
N GLY A 172 -15.57 46.61 19.47
CA GLY A 172 -15.70 45.75 18.31
C GLY A 172 -16.51 44.51 18.67
N VAL A 173 -17.31 44.02 17.73
CA VAL A 173 -18.07 42.76 17.85
C VAL A 173 -17.80 41.96 16.59
N LEU A 174 -17.47 40.68 16.73
CA LEU A 174 -17.21 39.74 15.65
C LEU A 174 -17.94 38.43 15.95
N ILE A 175 -18.86 38.04 15.09
CA ILE A 175 -19.50 36.72 15.10
C ILE A 175 -18.78 35.85 14.07
N ARG A 176 -18.38 34.64 14.46
CA ARG A 176 -17.72 33.67 13.58
C ARG A 176 -18.36 32.29 13.65
N ALA A 177 -18.60 31.70 12.48
CA ALA A 177 -19.02 30.32 12.29
C ALA A 177 -18.14 29.64 11.22
N LEU A 178 -17.43 28.60 11.63
CA LEU A 178 -16.57 27.79 10.76
C LEU A 178 -16.80 26.31 11.06
N GLN A 179 -16.97 25.51 10.01
CA GLN A 179 -16.89 24.07 10.09
C GLN A 179 -15.85 23.58 9.08
N GLN A 180 -14.86 22.85 9.58
CA GLN A 180 -13.84 22.15 8.82
C GLN A 180 -14.10 20.65 8.95
N ASN A 181 -14.17 19.96 7.82
CA ASN A 181 -14.23 18.50 7.76
C ASN A 181 -13.01 18.04 6.94
N ASN A 182 -12.18 17.17 7.51
CA ASN A 182 -11.08 16.52 6.83
C ASN A 182 -11.27 15.01 6.96
N ASP A 183 -11.61 14.34 5.85
CA ASP A 183 -11.88 12.91 5.80
C ASP A 183 -10.78 12.26 4.93
N VAL A 184 -9.99 11.35 5.51
CA VAL A 184 -8.83 10.69 4.89
C VAL A 184 -9.03 9.17 4.92
N ASN A 185 -8.79 8.51 3.79
CA ASN A 185 -8.88 7.05 3.65
C ASN A 185 -7.62 6.52 2.98
N VAL A 186 -6.90 5.63 3.65
CA VAL A 186 -5.65 5.01 3.18
C VAL A 186 -5.87 3.51 3.08
N LEU A 187 -5.65 2.95 1.89
CA LEU A 187 -5.56 1.51 1.65
C LEU A 187 -4.14 1.20 1.19
N SER A 188 -3.43 0.31 1.89
CA SER A 188 -2.11 -0.18 1.48
C SER A 188 -2.10 -1.70 1.44
N THR A 189 -1.68 -2.26 0.31
CA THR A 189 -1.67 -3.71 0.05
C THR A 189 -0.28 -4.22 -0.33
N PRO A 190 0.70 -4.20 0.61
CA PRO A 190 2.01 -4.79 0.38
C PRO A 190 1.88 -6.30 0.20
N HIS A 191 2.63 -6.83 -0.75
CA HIS A 191 2.66 -8.25 -1.09
C HIS A 191 4.11 -8.74 -1.21
N LEU A 192 4.35 -9.97 -0.78
CA LEU A 192 5.69 -10.55 -0.70
C LEU A 192 5.64 -12.05 -0.95
N LEU A 193 6.56 -12.57 -1.79
CA LEU A 193 6.77 -14.00 -2.02
C LEU A 193 8.03 -14.44 -1.28
N ILE A 194 7.93 -15.48 -0.46
CA ILE A 194 8.98 -15.95 0.46
C ILE A 194 9.04 -17.48 0.53
N MET A 195 10.22 -18.03 0.77
CA MET A 195 10.43 -19.47 0.97
C MET A 195 10.01 -19.89 2.40
N ASN A 196 9.54 -21.13 2.58
CA ASN A 196 9.26 -21.67 3.92
C ASN A 196 10.52 -21.70 4.80
N ASN A 197 10.44 -21.15 6.03
CA ASN A 197 11.55 -20.93 6.98
C ASN A 197 12.60 -19.87 6.56
N GLU A 198 12.26 -18.94 5.67
CA GLU A 198 13.16 -17.87 5.24
C GLU A 198 12.54 -16.51 5.56
N ASP A 199 13.33 -15.56 6.04
CA ASP A 199 12.84 -14.20 6.29
C ASP A 199 12.86 -13.36 5.02
N GLY A 200 11.75 -12.69 4.74
CA GLY A 200 11.67 -11.69 3.67
C GLY A 200 11.29 -10.33 4.21
N GLU A 201 11.74 -9.30 3.51
CA GLU A 201 11.45 -7.91 3.83
C GLU A 201 11.07 -7.15 2.55
N ILE A 202 10.04 -6.32 2.64
CA ILE A 202 9.72 -5.28 1.67
C ILE A 202 9.69 -3.93 2.38
N SER A 203 10.34 -2.92 1.80
CA SER A 203 10.36 -1.54 2.29
C SER A 203 10.05 -0.60 1.12
N VAL A 204 9.02 0.23 1.26
CA VAL A 204 8.58 1.21 0.27
C VAL A 204 8.37 2.53 0.97
N GLY A 205 9.12 3.56 0.59
CA GLY A 205 9.11 4.83 1.31
C GLY A 205 9.93 5.94 0.65
N GLN A 206 10.10 7.02 1.40
CA GLN A 206 10.86 8.20 1.01
C GLN A 206 11.87 8.55 2.10
N ASN A 207 13.08 8.94 1.70
CA ASN A 207 14.11 9.39 2.63
C ASN A 207 13.99 10.91 2.86
N LEU A 208 13.63 11.32 4.08
CA LEU A 208 13.41 12.73 4.41
C LEU A 208 14.61 13.34 5.16
N PRO A 209 15.00 14.60 4.85
CA PRO A 209 15.97 15.36 5.62
C PRO A 209 15.33 15.99 6.87
N PHE A 210 15.91 15.72 8.03
CA PHE A 210 15.62 16.37 9.31
C PHE A 210 16.77 17.30 9.66
N GLN A 211 16.46 18.48 10.21
CA GLN A 211 17.51 19.39 10.67
C GLN A 211 17.99 18.93 12.05
N GLY A 212 19.22 18.40 12.12
CA GLY A 212 19.87 18.13 13.39
C GLY A 212 20.11 19.43 14.16
N ALA A 213 20.17 19.32 15.49
CA ALA A 213 20.25 20.48 16.38
C ALA A 213 21.36 21.45 15.98
N SER A 214 21.00 22.73 15.78
CA SER A 214 21.97 23.79 15.57
C SER A 214 22.74 24.03 16.87
N VAL A 215 24.04 23.74 16.85
CA VAL A 215 24.94 24.11 17.95
C VAL A 215 25.23 25.61 17.84
N GLY A 216 24.29 26.42 18.34
CA GLY A 216 24.48 27.85 18.46
C GLY A 216 25.64 28.15 19.40
N GLY A 217 26.75 28.66 18.85
CA GLY A 217 27.87 29.14 19.64
C GLY A 217 27.41 30.21 20.62
N GLY A 218 27.83 30.10 21.89
CA GLY A 218 27.52 31.08 22.92
C GLY A 218 28.04 32.49 22.58
N ALA A 219 27.66 33.47 23.41
CA ALA A 219 27.72 34.92 23.15
C ALA A 219 29.11 35.58 22.89
N ALA A 220 30.14 34.82 22.52
CA ALA A 220 31.50 35.27 22.17
C ALA A 220 31.95 34.80 20.77
N GLY A 221 31.04 34.68 19.80
CA GLY A 221 31.30 34.08 18.47
C GLY A 221 30.75 34.84 17.26
N GLY A 222 30.43 36.14 17.40
CA GLY A 222 29.79 36.93 16.34
C GLY A 222 30.70 37.42 15.20
N LEU A 223 31.35 36.51 14.45
CA LEU A 223 31.92 36.85 13.12
C LEU A 223 32.14 35.66 12.16
N LEU A 224 31.93 34.40 12.57
CA LEU A 224 32.22 33.24 11.71
C LEU A 224 31.01 32.31 11.53
N GLY A 225 30.43 32.39 10.33
CA GLY A 225 29.73 31.28 9.68
C GLY A 225 28.41 30.81 10.32
N ASN A 226 27.34 30.81 9.52
CA ASN A 226 26.15 30.03 9.81
C ASN A 226 26.54 28.54 9.79
N PHE A 227 26.82 27.94 10.96
CA PHE A 227 27.26 26.54 11.05
C PHE A 227 26.19 25.64 10.44
N ALA A 228 26.60 24.82 9.46
CA ALA A 228 25.68 23.96 8.74
C ALA A 228 24.98 23.00 9.72
N THR A 229 23.66 23.14 9.85
CA THR A 229 22.82 22.20 10.61
C THR A 229 23.04 20.80 10.05
N PRO A 230 23.53 19.82 10.84
CA PRO A 230 23.78 18.49 10.34
C PRO A 230 22.45 17.85 9.92
N VAL A 231 22.25 17.66 8.62
CA VAL A 231 20.99 17.10 8.09
C VAL A 231 21.00 15.59 8.30
N GLN A 232 20.22 15.11 9.27
CA GLN A 232 20.02 13.68 9.48
C GLN A 232 18.92 13.19 8.54
N ARG A 233 19.20 12.14 7.79
CA ARG A 233 18.25 11.52 6.87
C ARG A 233 17.57 10.33 7.54
N THR A 234 16.24 10.29 7.51
CA THR A 234 15.44 9.20 8.08
C THR A 234 14.43 8.72 7.05
N ASP A 235 14.34 7.40 6.88
CA ASP A 235 13.41 6.78 5.93
C ASP A 235 12.00 6.70 6.52
N VAL A 236 11.06 7.39 5.88
CA VAL A 236 9.62 7.27 6.12
C VAL A 236 9.08 6.25 5.15
N ALA A 237 8.92 5.01 5.63
CA ALA A 237 8.55 3.87 4.80
C ALA A 237 7.44 3.02 5.43
N LEU A 238 6.67 2.36 4.56
CA LEU A 238 5.99 1.12 4.89
C LEU A 238 7.04 0.00 4.78
N LYS A 239 7.33 -0.64 5.92
CA LYS A 239 8.23 -1.80 6.03
C LYS A 239 7.42 -2.99 6.53
N MET A 240 7.51 -4.12 5.83
CA MET A 240 6.92 -5.39 6.24
C MET A 240 8.02 -6.44 6.20
N LYS A 241 8.37 -6.99 7.36
CA LYS A 241 9.23 -8.16 7.52
C LYS A 241 8.38 -9.36 7.95
N LEU A 242 8.67 -10.53 7.39
CA LEU A 242 7.87 -11.73 7.57
C LEU A 242 8.72 -12.99 7.52
N THR A 243 8.48 -13.91 8.46
CA THR A 243 9.05 -15.27 8.44
C THR A 243 7.92 -16.31 8.49
N PRO A 244 7.77 -17.19 7.49
CA PRO A 244 6.70 -18.17 7.42
C PRO A 244 7.19 -19.57 7.82
N HIS A 245 6.31 -20.34 8.45
CA HIS A 245 6.52 -21.75 8.77
C HIS A 245 5.25 -22.55 8.43
N VAL A 246 5.32 -23.35 7.36
CA VAL A 246 4.21 -24.15 6.84
C VAL A 246 4.26 -25.57 7.41
N ASN A 247 3.18 -25.99 8.06
CA ASN A 247 2.98 -27.37 8.52
C ASN A 247 2.36 -28.25 7.42
N GLU A 248 2.34 -29.57 7.63
CA GLU A 248 1.74 -30.55 6.71
C GLU A 248 0.23 -30.37 6.48
N HIS A 249 -0.48 -29.79 7.45
CA HIS A 249 -1.94 -29.56 7.42
C HIS A 249 -2.36 -28.20 6.79
N ASP A 250 -1.49 -27.63 5.95
CA ASP A 250 -1.62 -26.29 5.32
C ASP A 250 -2.01 -25.17 6.31
N MET A 251 -1.57 -25.33 7.55
CA MET A 251 -1.55 -24.30 8.58
C MET A 251 -0.19 -23.61 8.57
N ILE A 252 -0.23 -22.29 8.43
CA ILE A 252 0.92 -21.43 8.20
C ILE A 252 1.08 -20.57 9.45
N ARG A 253 2.17 -20.77 10.18
CA ARG A 253 2.60 -19.87 11.24
C ARG A 253 3.41 -18.74 10.61
N LEU A 254 3.08 -17.51 10.97
CA LEU A 254 3.68 -16.31 10.42
C LEU A 254 4.18 -15.44 11.57
N GLU A 255 5.47 -15.15 11.60
CA GLU A 255 6.02 -14.08 12.42
C GLU A 255 6.05 -12.80 11.58
N VAL A 256 5.15 -11.86 11.91
CA VAL A 256 4.93 -10.61 11.18
C VAL A 256 5.52 -9.46 12.00
N ASP A 257 6.38 -8.66 11.37
CA ASP A 257 6.85 -7.37 11.90
C ASP A 257 6.53 -6.29 10.86
N GLN A 258 5.41 -5.59 11.09
CA GLN A 258 4.89 -4.59 10.18
C GLN A 258 5.02 -3.19 10.78
N GLU A 259 5.53 -2.26 9.99
CA GLU A 259 5.68 -0.85 10.32
C GLU A 259 5.18 0.02 9.17
N ILE A 260 4.39 1.02 9.48
CA ILE A 260 3.91 2.03 8.54
C ILE A 260 4.28 3.39 9.11
N GLN A 261 5.17 4.11 8.43
CA GLN A 261 5.41 5.52 8.70
C GLN A 261 4.72 6.41 7.68
N ASP A 262 4.26 7.57 8.13
CA ASP A 262 3.51 8.55 7.35
C ASP A 262 3.86 9.98 7.78
N ILE A 263 3.62 10.99 6.94
CA ILE A 263 4.00 12.39 7.17
C ILE A 263 2.78 13.20 7.62
N ILE A 264 2.77 13.63 8.88
CA ILE A 264 1.67 14.42 9.46
C ILE A 264 1.76 15.90 9.07
N SER A 265 2.98 16.45 9.06
CA SER A 265 3.24 17.83 8.66
C SER A 265 4.61 17.95 7.99
N PRO A 266 4.75 18.70 6.88
CA PRO A 266 6.06 18.95 6.26
C PRO A 266 6.97 19.86 7.10
N ASN A 267 6.42 20.60 8.08
CA ASN A 267 7.21 21.41 9.01
C ASN A 267 6.50 21.53 10.36
N PHE A 268 7.12 21.01 11.41
CA PHE A 268 6.68 21.17 12.79
C PHE A 268 7.73 21.94 13.60
N ASN A 269 7.34 23.09 14.16
CA ASN A 269 8.19 23.99 14.95
C ASN A 269 9.51 24.43 14.29
N GLY A 270 9.64 24.36 12.96
CA GLY A 270 10.88 24.71 12.25
C GLY A 270 11.99 23.64 12.31
N LEU A 271 11.74 22.50 12.97
CA LEU A 271 12.72 21.44 13.19
C LEU A 271 12.73 20.36 12.08
N GLY A 272 11.73 20.39 11.19
CA GLY A 272 11.58 19.44 10.09
C GLY A 272 10.18 18.81 10.03
N PRO A 273 10.00 17.77 9.20
CA PRO A 273 8.72 17.07 9.09
C PRO A 273 8.34 16.35 10.39
N ALA A 274 7.05 16.29 10.71
CA ALA A 274 6.53 15.42 11.76
C ALA A 274 6.00 14.12 11.15
N THR A 275 6.41 12.97 11.69
CA THR A 275 6.01 11.65 11.19
C THR A 275 5.12 10.91 12.20
N SER A 276 4.19 10.13 11.67
CA SER A 276 3.41 9.14 12.42
C SER A 276 4.06 7.77 12.23
N LYS A 277 4.08 6.94 13.29
CA LYS A 277 4.55 5.54 13.21
C LYS A 277 3.48 4.62 13.78
N ARG A 278 3.04 3.67 12.97
CA ARG A 278 2.11 2.58 13.32
C ARG A 278 2.89 1.28 13.18
N SER A 279 2.89 0.42 14.20
CA SER A 279 3.66 -0.83 14.17
C SER A 279 2.89 -1.97 14.84
N ALA A 280 2.99 -3.16 14.26
CA ALA A 280 2.39 -4.39 14.74
C ALA A 280 3.39 -5.53 14.58
N LYS A 281 3.86 -6.07 15.71
CA LYS A 281 4.72 -7.26 15.77
C LYS A 281 3.96 -8.40 16.44
N THR A 282 3.74 -9.49 15.72
CA THR A 282 2.89 -10.59 16.19
C THR A 282 3.25 -11.92 15.54
N THR A 283 2.94 -13.03 16.21
CA THR A 283 3.02 -14.38 15.63
C THR A 283 1.61 -14.94 15.51
N VAL A 284 1.16 -15.19 14.28
CA VAL A 284 -0.20 -15.63 13.98
C VAL A 284 -0.19 -16.98 13.26
N VAL A 285 -1.29 -17.71 13.32
CA VAL A 285 -1.49 -18.95 12.56
C VAL A 285 -2.74 -18.79 11.70
N ALA A 286 -2.60 -19.00 10.40
CA ALA A 286 -3.66 -18.96 9.41
C ALA A 286 -3.67 -20.24 8.59
N ARG A 287 -4.80 -20.52 7.91
CA ARG A 287 -4.85 -21.52 6.84
C ARG A 287 -4.50 -20.86 5.51
N ASP A 288 -4.13 -21.67 4.53
CA ASP A 288 -4.07 -21.24 3.14
C ASP A 288 -5.36 -20.48 2.72
N GLN A 289 -5.19 -19.38 1.98
CA GLN A 289 -6.25 -18.51 1.46
C GLN A 289 -7.16 -17.86 2.53
N GLN A 290 -6.89 -18.03 3.82
CA GLN A 290 -7.70 -17.45 4.89
C GLN A 290 -7.18 -16.07 5.31
N THR A 291 -7.96 -15.02 5.06
CA THR A 291 -7.70 -13.70 5.63
C THR A 291 -7.90 -13.72 7.15
N ILE A 292 -6.88 -13.29 7.89
CA ILE A 292 -6.92 -13.09 9.34
C ILE A 292 -6.69 -11.61 9.67
N VAL A 293 -7.38 -11.10 10.69
CA VAL A 293 -7.09 -9.76 11.25
C VAL A 293 -5.97 -9.92 12.28
N ILE A 294 -4.84 -9.24 12.05
CA ILE A 294 -3.68 -9.31 12.93
C ILE A 294 -3.64 -8.16 13.95
N GLY A 295 -4.39 -7.09 13.70
CA GLY A 295 -4.53 -5.98 14.63
C GLY A 295 -5.49 -4.89 14.13
N GLY A 296 -5.79 -3.94 15.00
CA GLY A 296 -6.58 -2.76 14.67
C GLY A 296 -6.65 -1.77 15.84
N LEU A 297 -7.06 -0.55 15.55
CA LEU A 297 -7.26 0.51 16.52
C LEU A 297 -8.51 1.30 16.13
N MET A 298 -9.45 1.48 17.06
CA MET A 298 -10.53 2.45 16.94
C MET A 298 -10.34 3.51 18.03
N SER A 299 -10.06 4.74 17.62
CA SER A 299 -9.86 5.90 18.49
C SER A 299 -10.94 6.93 18.21
N ASP A 300 -11.60 7.41 19.26
CA ASP A 300 -12.59 8.49 19.20
C ASP A 300 -12.24 9.56 20.26
N ARG A 301 -11.98 10.77 19.80
CA ARG A 301 -11.59 11.91 20.62
C ARG A 301 -12.49 13.10 20.29
N ASN A 302 -13.42 13.40 21.18
CA ASN A 302 -14.26 14.59 21.13
C ASN A 302 -13.76 15.62 22.16
N VAL A 303 -13.14 16.70 21.68
CA VAL A 303 -12.67 17.81 22.51
C VAL A 303 -13.62 18.98 22.32
N GLU A 304 -14.26 19.42 23.40
CA GLU A 304 -15.13 20.60 23.41
C GLU A 304 -14.55 21.65 24.34
N ARG A 305 -14.30 22.86 23.80
CA ARG A 305 -13.79 24.03 24.52
C ARG A 305 -14.83 25.14 24.44
N VAL A 306 -15.32 25.57 25.60
CA VAL A 306 -16.26 26.68 25.72
C VAL A 306 -15.61 27.81 26.52
N THR A 307 -15.29 28.91 25.85
CA THR A 307 -14.90 30.18 26.50
C THR A 307 -16.16 31.03 26.60
N LYS A 308 -16.55 31.50 27.79
CA LYS A 308 -17.79 32.27 27.99
C LYS A 308 -17.64 33.36 29.04
N ILE A 309 -18.48 34.37 28.97
CA ILE A 309 -18.70 35.28 30.10
C ILE A 309 -19.49 34.52 31.18
N PRO A 310 -19.09 34.58 32.48
CA PRO A 310 -19.94 34.08 33.56
C PRO A 310 -21.31 34.78 33.55
N PHE A 311 -22.35 34.05 33.95
CA PHE A 311 -23.77 34.45 33.89
C PHE A 311 -24.32 34.66 32.47
N LEU A 312 -23.78 35.59 31.68
CA LEU A 312 -24.34 35.95 30.36
C LEU A 312 -24.23 34.80 29.34
N GLY A 313 -23.15 34.02 29.36
CA GLY A 313 -22.95 32.88 28.45
C GLY A 313 -23.83 31.64 28.74
N ASP A 314 -24.53 31.64 29.88
CA ASP A 314 -25.39 30.54 30.36
C ASP A 314 -26.89 30.80 30.14
N ILE A 315 -27.27 32.00 29.68
CA ILE A 315 -28.65 32.32 29.32
C ILE A 315 -29.06 31.43 28.13
N PRO A 316 -30.19 30.69 28.18
CA PRO A 316 -30.65 29.90 27.05
C PRO A 316 -30.94 30.81 25.84
N ILE A 317 -30.64 30.32 24.64
CA ILE A 317 -30.74 31.05 23.36
C ILE A 317 -29.73 32.22 23.25
N LEU A 318 -29.78 33.20 24.15
CA LEU A 318 -28.98 34.43 24.08
C LEU A 318 -27.50 34.23 24.45
N GLY A 319 -27.18 33.29 25.35
CA GLY A 319 -25.81 33.01 25.78
C GLY A 319 -24.88 32.56 24.66
N PHE A 320 -25.44 32.18 23.52
CA PHE A 320 -24.71 31.95 22.26
C PHE A 320 -23.88 33.16 21.81
N PHE A 321 -24.38 34.38 21.99
CA PHE A 321 -23.67 35.63 21.65
C PHE A 321 -22.61 36.04 22.70
N PHE A 322 -22.53 35.31 23.82
CA PHE A 322 -21.63 35.59 24.95
C PHE A 322 -20.70 34.41 25.26
N ARG A 323 -20.52 33.51 24.28
CA ARG A 323 -19.60 32.38 24.34
C ARG A 323 -18.97 32.07 22.98
N ASN A 324 -17.83 31.40 23.04
CA ASN A 324 -17.11 30.86 21.91
C ASN A 324 -16.92 29.36 22.15
N THR A 325 -17.48 28.54 21.26
CA THR A 325 -17.49 27.07 21.34
C THR A 325 -16.68 26.50 20.18
N THR A 326 -15.57 25.84 20.50
CA THR A 326 -14.81 25.03 19.53
C THR A 326 -14.96 23.56 19.91
N ARG A 327 -15.51 22.77 18.99
CA ARG A 327 -15.65 21.32 19.12
C ARG A 327 -14.88 20.62 18.02
N THR A 328 -13.91 19.79 18.40
CA THR A 328 -13.07 19.01 17.51
C THR A 328 -13.33 17.53 17.76
N ILE A 329 -13.78 16.82 16.72
CA ILE A 329 -14.04 15.39 16.73
C ILE A 329 -12.99 14.72 15.84
N GLN A 330 -12.09 13.96 16.45
CA GLN A 330 -11.06 13.18 15.80
C GLN A 330 -11.40 11.69 15.93
N LYS A 331 -11.61 11.02 14.80
CA LYS A 331 -11.83 9.56 14.73
C LYS A 331 -10.73 8.93 13.89
N THR A 332 -10.18 7.82 14.36
CA THR A 332 -9.15 7.05 13.62
C THR A 332 -9.46 5.57 13.75
N ASN A 333 -9.76 4.93 12.63
CA ASN A 333 -10.06 3.52 12.52
C ASN A 333 -8.99 2.85 11.65
N ILE A 334 -8.16 2.00 12.25
CA ILE A 334 -7.12 1.23 11.56
C ILE A 334 -7.48 -0.26 11.66
N LEU A 335 -7.42 -0.97 10.54
CA LEU A 335 -7.51 -2.42 10.46
C LEU A 335 -6.28 -2.95 9.72
N ILE A 336 -5.62 -3.95 10.30
CA ILE A 336 -4.50 -4.66 9.67
C ILE A 336 -4.90 -6.12 9.55
N ALA A 337 -5.00 -6.60 8.31
CA ALA A 337 -5.32 -7.97 7.96
C ALA A 337 -4.23 -8.59 7.08
N LEU A 338 -4.17 -9.91 7.04
CA LEU A 338 -3.18 -10.67 6.29
C LEU A 338 -3.83 -11.91 5.68
N THR A 339 -3.56 -12.17 4.40
CA THR A 339 -3.99 -13.36 3.66
C THR A 339 -2.77 -14.08 3.10
N PRO A 340 -2.43 -15.28 3.59
CA PRO A 340 -1.35 -16.08 3.05
C PRO A 340 -1.86 -17.06 1.98
N TYR A 341 -0.99 -17.36 1.02
CA TYR A 341 -1.22 -18.31 -0.07
C TYR A 341 -0.02 -19.25 -0.16
N VAL A 342 -0.23 -20.55 -0.02
CA VAL A 342 0.81 -21.57 -0.20
C VAL A 342 0.98 -21.86 -1.69
N ILE A 343 2.22 -21.86 -2.16
CA ILE A 343 2.60 -22.18 -3.53
C ILE A 343 3.47 -23.42 -3.49
N THR A 344 2.92 -24.52 -4.01
CA THR A 344 3.57 -25.83 -4.12
C THR A 344 4.13 -26.09 -5.52
N ASP A 345 3.41 -25.67 -6.55
CA ASP A 345 3.75 -25.93 -7.95
C ASP A 345 3.66 -24.67 -8.84
N GLN A 346 4.25 -24.71 -10.03
CA GLN A 346 4.15 -23.65 -11.04
C GLN A 346 2.70 -23.37 -11.46
N SER A 347 1.80 -24.36 -11.42
CA SER A 347 0.38 -24.15 -11.70
C SER A 347 -0.30 -23.27 -10.65
N ASP A 348 0.05 -23.42 -9.37
CA ASP A 348 -0.45 -22.56 -8.29
C ASP A 348 0.09 -21.13 -8.43
N LEU A 349 1.38 -20.98 -8.73
CA LEU A 349 2.01 -19.69 -8.99
C LEU A 349 1.30 -18.94 -10.13
N ARG A 350 1.00 -19.63 -11.25
CA ARG A 350 0.25 -19.05 -12.38
C ARG A 350 -1.17 -18.65 -11.97
N ARG A 351 -1.88 -19.49 -11.20
CA ARG A 351 -3.22 -19.19 -10.68
C ARG A 351 -3.24 -17.93 -9.80
N VAL A 352 -2.26 -17.79 -8.90
CA VAL A 352 -2.11 -16.59 -8.04
C VAL A 352 -1.78 -15.36 -8.87
N LEU A 353 -0.85 -15.47 -9.83
CA LEU A 353 -0.47 -14.38 -10.72
C LEU A 353 -1.64 -13.89 -11.59
N GLU A 354 -2.37 -14.79 -12.25
CA GLU A 354 -3.53 -14.45 -13.08
C GLU A 354 -4.63 -13.77 -12.26
N LYS A 355 -4.93 -14.29 -11.04
CA LYS A 355 -5.85 -13.67 -10.08
C LYS A 355 -5.41 -12.24 -9.74
N LYS A 356 -4.14 -12.03 -9.38
CA LYS A 356 -3.61 -10.71 -9.00
C LYS A 356 -3.55 -9.73 -10.16
N LEU A 357 -3.22 -10.19 -11.37
CA LEU A 357 -3.29 -9.36 -12.59
C LEU A 357 -4.73 -8.97 -12.94
N LYS A 358 -5.71 -9.85 -12.70
CA LYS A 358 -7.14 -9.52 -12.86
C LYS A 358 -7.58 -8.50 -11.82
N GLU A 359 -7.31 -8.73 -10.53
CA GLU A 359 -7.63 -7.79 -9.45
C GLU A 359 -6.99 -6.41 -9.66
N ARG A 360 -5.73 -6.36 -10.11
CA ARG A 360 -5.05 -5.11 -10.46
C ARG A 360 -5.71 -4.38 -11.62
N ARG A 361 -6.11 -5.08 -12.69
CA ARG A 361 -6.85 -4.47 -13.81
C ARG A 361 -8.19 -3.93 -13.34
N GLU A 362 -8.99 -4.74 -12.65
CA GLU A 362 -10.28 -4.28 -12.10
C GLU A 362 -10.14 -3.13 -11.09
N PHE A 363 -8.99 -2.98 -10.42
CA PHE A 363 -8.68 -1.83 -9.57
C PHE A 363 -8.35 -0.59 -10.40
N VAL A 364 -7.50 -0.72 -11.42
CA VAL A 364 -7.17 0.39 -12.35
C VAL A 364 -8.41 0.86 -13.11
N ASP A 365 -9.28 -0.05 -13.56
CA ASP A 365 -10.52 0.30 -14.25
C ASP A 365 -11.55 1.01 -13.35
N ARG A 366 -11.49 0.78 -12.02
CA ARG A 366 -12.42 1.37 -11.04
C ARG A 366 -11.92 2.65 -10.38
N PHE A 367 -10.61 2.78 -10.17
CA PHE A 367 -9.99 3.86 -9.39
C PHE A 367 -8.95 4.66 -10.17
N GLY A 368 -8.52 4.18 -11.34
CA GLY A 368 -7.77 4.99 -12.28
C GLY A 368 -8.65 6.12 -12.80
N THR A 369 -8.10 7.34 -12.81
CA THR A 369 -8.67 8.44 -13.57
C THR A 369 -8.84 8.02 -15.03
N GLN A 370 -9.93 8.46 -15.69
CA GLN A 370 -10.35 8.02 -17.03
C GLN A 370 -9.34 8.29 -18.16
N ASP A 371 -8.21 8.93 -17.87
CA ASP A 371 -7.14 9.31 -18.79
C ASP A 371 -5.99 8.30 -18.89
N VAL A 372 -6.06 7.14 -18.22
CA VAL A 372 -5.19 6.01 -18.59
C VAL A 372 -5.67 5.45 -19.91
N VAL A 373 -5.21 6.07 -21.01
CA VAL A 373 -5.31 5.54 -22.37
C VAL A 373 -4.79 4.11 -22.35
N ASN A 374 -5.73 3.17 -22.44
CA ASN A 374 -5.49 1.74 -22.32
C ASN A 374 -4.36 1.30 -23.28
N PRO A 375 -3.14 1.01 -22.80
CA PRO A 375 -2.03 0.66 -23.68
C PRO A 375 -2.18 -0.76 -24.27
N GLU A 376 -3.13 -1.55 -23.74
CA GLU A 376 -3.54 -2.86 -24.25
C GLU A 376 -4.91 -2.84 -24.92
N ALA A 377 -5.47 -1.66 -25.23
CA ALA A 377 -6.39 -1.54 -26.35
C ALA A 377 -5.57 -1.79 -27.62
N ALA A 378 -5.36 -3.07 -27.93
CA ALA A 378 -4.64 -3.53 -29.11
C ALA A 378 -5.12 -2.70 -30.29
N ILE A 379 -4.22 -1.89 -30.85
CA ILE A 379 -4.56 -0.98 -31.93
C ILE A 379 -4.88 -1.88 -33.12
N ASP A 380 -6.17 -2.15 -33.30
CA ASP A 380 -6.67 -2.92 -34.42
C ASP A 380 -6.47 -2.04 -35.66
N TYR A 381 -5.30 -2.18 -36.28
CA TYR A 381 -4.90 -1.40 -37.45
C TYR A 381 -5.90 -1.58 -38.61
N ARG A 382 -6.70 -2.67 -38.59
CA ARG A 382 -7.85 -2.89 -39.49
C ARG A 382 -8.98 -1.85 -39.33
N ARG A 383 -9.11 -1.20 -38.16
CA ARG A 383 -10.14 -0.18 -37.88
C ARG A 383 -9.66 1.26 -38.10
N LYS A 384 -8.36 1.52 -38.14
CA LYS A 384 -7.82 2.83 -38.53
C LYS A 384 -7.40 2.80 -39.99
N ARG A 385 -8.16 3.47 -40.87
CA ARG A 385 -7.73 3.76 -42.25
C ARG A 385 -6.36 4.44 -42.22
N GLY A 386 -5.34 3.70 -42.63
CA GLY A 386 -3.97 4.13 -42.76
C GLY A 386 -3.28 3.34 -43.86
N MET A 387 -2.32 3.96 -44.55
CA MET A 387 -1.72 3.45 -45.79
C MET A 387 -1.16 2.02 -45.67
N LEU A 388 -0.70 1.60 -44.50
CA LEU A 388 -0.20 0.24 -44.24
C LEU A 388 -1.27 -0.85 -44.31
N GLU A 389 -2.52 -0.56 -43.88
CA GLU A 389 -3.62 -1.53 -44.01
C GLU A 389 -4.10 -1.60 -45.47
N GLU A 390 -4.04 -0.48 -46.20
CA GLU A 390 -4.35 -0.45 -47.63
C GLU A 390 -3.35 -1.30 -48.43
N ILE A 391 -2.04 -1.16 -48.17
CA ILE A 391 -0.99 -2.04 -48.72
C ILE A 391 -1.27 -3.53 -48.39
N ASN A 392 -1.58 -3.85 -47.12
CA ASN A 392 -1.90 -5.22 -46.70
C ASN A 392 -3.19 -5.78 -47.32
N ARG A 393 -4.09 -4.91 -47.75
CA ARG A 393 -5.34 -5.30 -48.41
C ARG A 393 -5.10 -5.53 -49.89
N THR A 394 -4.48 -4.59 -50.59
CA THR A 394 -4.04 -4.75 -51.98
C THR A 394 -3.16 -5.99 -52.14
N ALA A 395 -2.24 -6.28 -51.22
CA ALA A 395 -1.43 -7.50 -51.26
C ALA A 395 -2.26 -8.80 -51.19
N ARG A 396 -3.34 -8.83 -50.38
CA ARG A 396 -4.25 -9.98 -50.32
C ARG A 396 -5.17 -10.07 -51.53
N ASP A 397 -5.65 -8.93 -52.02
CA ASP A 397 -6.53 -8.89 -53.18
C ASP A 397 -5.75 -9.38 -54.42
N VAL A 398 -4.47 -9.01 -54.56
CA VAL A 398 -3.54 -9.56 -55.59
C VAL A 398 -3.27 -11.06 -55.41
N GLU A 399 -3.04 -11.56 -54.18
CA GLU A 399 -2.91 -13.01 -53.94
C GLU A 399 -4.17 -13.81 -54.34
N ILE A 400 -5.36 -13.21 -54.23
CA ILE A 400 -6.62 -13.84 -54.62
C ILE A 400 -6.75 -13.82 -56.14
N GLU A 401 -6.49 -12.67 -56.78
CA GLU A 401 -6.53 -12.51 -58.23
C GLU A 401 -5.50 -13.42 -58.96
N GLU A 402 -4.29 -13.61 -58.40
CA GLU A 402 -3.32 -14.59 -58.90
C GLU A 402 -3.84 -16.03 -58.82
N ARG A 403 -4.52 -16.41 -57.73
CA ARG A 403 -5.10 -17.77 -57.59
C ARG A 403 -6.29 -17.97 -58.54
N GLU A 404 -7.11 -16.95 -58.74
CA GLU A 404 -8.24 -17.00 -59.69
C GLU A 404 -7.73 -17.09 -61.14
N MET A 405 -6.68 -16.35 -61.51
CA MET A 405 -6.01 -16.53 -62.80
C MET A 405 -5.38 -17.91 -62.97
N GLN A 406 -4.71 -18.44 -61.95
CA GLN A 406 -4.14 -19.80 -62.01
C GLN A 406 -5.22 -20.86 -62.20
N GLN A 407 -6.36 -20.74 -61.51
CA GLN A 407 -7.50 -21.65 -61.68
C GLN A 407 -8.16 -21.52 -63.05
N GLN A 408 -8.24 -20.31 -63.63
CA GLN A 408 -8.71 -20.12 -65.01
C GLN A 408 -7.75 -20.76 -66.01
N LEU A 409 -6.43 -20.54 -65.87
CA LEU A 409 -5.42 -21.18 -66.72
C LEU A 409 -5.43 -22.72 -66.62
N GLU A 410 -5.66 -23.28 -65.42
CA GLU A 410 -5.84 -24.72 -65.23
C GLU A 410 -7.15 -25.25 -65.83
N HIS A 411 -8.23 -24.44 -65.81
CA HIS A 411 -9.52 -24.79 -66.42
C HIS A 411 -9.44 -24.77 -67.95
N ASP A 412 -8.87 -23.72 -68.54
CA ASP A 412 -8.68 -23.56 -69.98
C ASP A 412 -7.74 -24.65 -70.53
N ALA A 413 -6.67 -25.00 -69.80
CA ALA A 413 -5.77 -26.11 -70.15
C ALA A 413 -6.44 -27.49 -70.09
N GLN A 414 -7.53 -27.64 -69.33
CA GLN A 414 -8.35 -28.87 -69.31
C GLN A 414 -9.37 -28.89 -70.46
N GLU A 415 -9.86 -27.74 -70.93
CA GLU A 415 -10.76 -27.67 -72.09
C GLU A 415 -10.03 -27.90 -73.43
N GLU A 416 -8.75 -27.52 -73.58
CA GLU A 416 -7.96 -27.82 -74.78
C GLU A 416 -7.60 -29.32 -74.93
N ALA A 417 -7.67 -30.11 -73.85
CA ALA A 417 -7.26 -31.51 -73.80
C ALA A 417 -8.38 -32.50 -74.18
N GLY A 418 -8.94 -32.37 -75.38
CA GLY A 418 -9.88 -33.35 -75.95
C GLY A 418 -9.25 -34.74 -76.19
N PRO A 419 -9.99 -35.86 -75.98
CA PRO A 419 -9.40 -37.20 -75.99
C PRO A 419 -9.05 -37.71 -77.39
N VAL A 420 -7.87 -38.35 -77.52
CA VAL A 420 -7.45 -39.12 -78.70
C VAL A 420 -7.69 -40.61 -78.45
N ASP A 421 -8.55 -41.24 -79.26
CA ASP A 421 -8.84 -42.68 -79.19
C ASP A 421 -7.64 -43.55 -79.59
N VAL A 422 -7.35 -44.60 -78.81
CA VAL A 422 -6.42 -45.68 -79.18
C VAL A 422 -7.01 -47.05 -78.82
N LEU A 423 -7.21 -47.90 -79.83
CA LEU A 423 -7.69 -49.28 -79.70
C LEU A 423 -6.62 -50.26 -79.19
N PRO A 424 -6.98 -51.32 -78.44
CA PRO A 424 -6.06 -52.40 -78.02
C PRO A 424 -5.86 -53.52 -79.09
N PRO A 425 -4.83 -54.39 -78.98
CA PRO A 425 -4.22 -55.05 -80.14
C PRO A 425 -4.32 -56.59 -80.27
N GLY A 426 -4.06 -57.10 -81.49
CA GLY A 426 -3.61 -58.48 -81.81
C GLY A 426 -4.02 -58.97 -83.23
N PRO A 427 -3.41 -60.02 -83.83
CA PRO A 427 -2.06 -60.58 -83.64
C PRO A 427 -1.26 -60.91 -84.97
N VAL A 428 0.09 -60.80 -84.91
CA VAL A 428 1.17 -61.41 -85.74
C VAL A 428 1.12 -61.44 -87.30
N ARG A 429 2.05 -60.70 -87.97
CA ARG A 429 3.09 -61.25 -88.89
C ARG A 429 4.12 -60.21 -89.44
N GLY A 430 5.42 -60.46 -89.21
CA GLY A 430 6.49 -60.25 -90.21
C GLY A 430 7.24 -58.90 -90.32
N SER A 431 8.56 -58.96 -90.05
CA SER A 431 9.66 -58.19 -90.70
C SER A 431 9.79 -56.66 -90.53
N GLY A 432 10.91 -56.19 -89.94
CA GLY A 432 11.51 -54.88 -90.30
C GLY A 432 12.05 -53.93 -89.21
N THR A 433 13.23 -54.23 -88.63
CA THR A 433 14.29 -53.29 -88.16
C THR A 433 14.00 -52.00 -87.33
N MET A 434 14.61 -51.97 -86.12
CA MET A 434 15.39 -50.87 -85.48
C MET A 434 14.78 -49.81 -84.51
N ASN A 435 15.31 -49.82 -83.27
CA ASN A 435 15.64 -48.73 -82.30
C ASN A 435 14.59 -47.87 -81.51
N VAL A 436 14.48 -48.14 -80.19
CA VAL A 436 15.00 -47.33 -79.02
C VAL A 436 14.56 -45.84 -78.83
N PRO A 437 14.24 -45.30 -77.61
CA PRO A 437 13.62 -45.86 -76.37
C PRO A 437 12.67 -44.91 -75.52
N ALA A 438 11.98 -45.42 -74.47
CA ALA A 438 11.59 -44.76 -73.17
C ALA A 438 10.63 -43.51 -73.11
N PRO A 439 10.06 -43.09 -71.94
CA PRO A 439 9.42 -43.84 -70.82
C PRO A 439 8.12 -43.20 -70.16
N VAL A 440 7.47 -43.90 -69.20
CA VAL A 440 6.48 -43.46 -68.12
C VAL A 440 5.09 -42.82 -68.52
N ASP A 441 3.99 -42.73 -67.71
CA ASP A 441 3.54 -43.31 -66.41
C ASP A 441 1.98 -43.33 -66.17
N ALA A 442 1.55 -43.92 -65.03
CA ALA A 442 0.38 -43.70 -64.11
C ALA A 442 -1.11 -43.47 -64.55
N SER A 443 -2.07 -44.20 -63.93
CA SER A 443 -3.17 -43.65 -63.06
C SER A 443 -4.28 -44.64 -62.56
N SER A 444 -4.69 -44.50 -61.28
CA SER A 444 -6.05 -44.72 -60.66
C SER A 444 -6.73 -46.14 -60.69
N PRO A 445 -7.95 -46.45 -60.12
CA PRO A 445 -9.00 -45.65 -59.41
C PRO A 445 -9.83 -46.29 -58.21
N VAL A 446 -10.68 -45.49 -57.50
CA VAL A 446 -12.15 -45.62 -57.06
C VAL A 446 -12.71 -46.98 -56.47
N PRO A 447 -13.62 -47.09 -55.42
CA PRO A 447 -15.12 -46.94 -55.54
C PRO A 447 -15.96 -46.66 -54.20
N PRO A 448 -17.31 -46.91 -54.02
CA PRO A 448 -18.30 -45.85 -53.63
C PRO A 448 -19.52 -46.22 -52.67
N GLY A 449 -20.54 -45.33 -52.56
CA GLY A 449 -21.97 -45.62 -52.16
C GLY A 449 -22.46 -45.19 -50.76
N GLY A 450 -23.73 -44.84 -50.46
CA GLY A 450 -24.96 -44.59 -51.25
C GLY A 450 -26.26 -44.39 -50.38
N ALA A 451 -27.36 -43.83 -50.96
CA ALA A 451 -28.78 -43.78 -50.48
C ALA A 451 -29.16 -42.97 -49.19
N ALA A 452 -30.37 -42.39 -48.98
CA ALA A 452 -31.53 -41.99 -49.82
C ALA A 452 -32.58 -41.13 -49.02
N VAL A 453 -33.64 -40.67 -49.70
CA VAL A 453 -34.98 -40.18 -49.23
C VAL A 453 -35.27 -38.65 -49.15
N THR A 454 -36.27 -38.24 -49.93
CA THR A 454 -37.01 -36.95 -50.04
C THR A 454 -38.53 -37.22 -49.76
N PRO A 455 -39.54 -36.28 -49.82
CA PRO A 455 -39.57 -34.93 -50.43
C PRO A 455 -40.38 -33.79 -49.72
N ALA A 456 -40.30 -32.58 -50.30
CA ALA A 456 -41.33 -31.51 -50.45
C ALA A 456 -42.09 -30.94 -49.22
N ALA A 457 -42.48 -29.66 -49.13
CA ALA A 457 -42.21 -28.38 -49.82
C ALA A 457 -42.72 -27.28 -48.83
N GLY A 458 -42.37 -26.00 -48.79
CA GLY A 458 -41.65 -25.05 -49.63
C GLY A 458 -41.98 -23.64 -49.08
N GLY A 459 -41.18 -22.61 -49.39
CA GLY A 459 -41.53 -21.21 -49.13
C GLY A 459 -40.62 -20.42 -48.18
N SER A 460 -39.81 -19.53 -48.80
CA SER A 460 -39.56 -18.14 -48.38
C SER A 460 -38.85 -17.80 -47.05
N GLN A 461 -37.82 -16.95 -47.19
CA GLN A 461 -37.25 -15.97 -46.23
C GLN A 461 -35.92 -16.25 -45.50
N ALA A 462 -35.25 -15.11 -45.24
CA ALA A 462 -33.85 -14.88 -44.91
C ALA A 462 -33.33 -15.50 -43.60
N PRO A 463 -32.00 -15.69 -43.46
CA PRO A 463 -31.40 -16.18 -42.22
C PRO A 463 -31.53 -15.16 -41.06
N PRO A 464 -31.80 -15.62 -39.83
CA PRO A 464 -32.12 -14.74 -38.69
C PRO A 464 -30.89 -14.10 -38.02
N SER A 465 -31.17 -13.01 -37.30
CA SER A 465 -30.19 -12.11 -36.68
C SER A 465 -29.52 -12.67 -35.42
N ARG A 466 -28.37 -12.07 -35.06
CA ARG A 466 -27.56 -12.40 -33.89
C ARG A 466 -28.33 -12.30 -32.56
N LEU A 467 -28.05 -13.24 -31.66
CA LEU A 467 -28.45 -13.20 -30.25
C LEU A 467 -27.94 -11.92 -29.55
N THR A 468 -28.85 -11.27 -28.82
CA THR A 468 -28.58 -10.09 -28.00
C THR A 468 -28.14 -10.50 -26.59
N PRO A 469 -27.15 -9.86 -25.94
CA PRO A 469 -26.78 -10.16 -24.57
C PRO A 469 -27.86 -9.69 -23.56
N PRO A 470 -27.96 -10.32 -22.37
CA PRO A 470 -29.00 -10.01 -21.39
C PRO A 470 -28.77 -8.65 -20.68
N PRO A 471 -29.85 -8.01 -20.16
CA PRO A 471 -29.76 -6.71 -19.52
C PRO A 471 -29.07 -6.76 -18.14
N PRO A 472 -28.45 -5.65 -17.69
CA PRO A 472 -27.78 -5.58 -16.39
C PRO A 472 -28.78 -5.68 -15.22
N ARG A 473 -28.36 -6.36 -14.14
CA ARG A 473 -29.15 -6.49 -12.90
C ARG A 473 -29.29 -5.13 -12.21
N ARG A 474 -30.51 -4.80 -11.76
CA ARG A 474 -30.79 -3.61 -10.93
C ARG A 474 -30.00 -3.65 -9.63
N ALA A 475 -29.55 -2.47 -9.19
CA ALA A 475 -29.01 -2.26 -7.84
C ALA A 475 -30.08 -2.51 -6.76
N PRO A 476 -29.70 -2.98 -5.56
CA PRO A 476 -30.61 -3.07 -4.42
C PRO A 476 -31.02 -1.66 -3.93
N PRO A 477 -32.22 -1.51 -3.33
CA PRO A 477 -32.68 -0.22 -2.80
C PRO A 477 -31.85 0.21 -1.57
N PRO A 478 -31.77 1.53 -1.28
CA PRO A 478 -31.12 2.02 -0.07
C PRO A 478 -31.86 1.52 1.18
N PHE A 479 -31.11 1.20 2.23
CA PHE A 479 -31.66 0.79 3.52
C PHE A 479 -32.53 1.91 4.13
N SER A 480 -33.76 1.55 4.49
CA SER A 480 -34.66 2.41 5.28
C SER A 480 -34.08 2.68 6.66
N THR A 481 -34.09 3.96 7.08
CA THR A 481 -33.79 4.36 8.46
C THR A 481 -34.71 3.64 9.46
N PRO A 482 -34.19 3.08 10.57
CA PRO A 482 -35.06 2.60 11.63
C PRO A 482 -35.83 3.79 12.24
N SER A 483 -37.12 3.58 12.45
CA SER A 483 -38.04 4.56 13.04
C SER A 483 -37.70 4.89 14.50
N SER A 484 -38.05 6.10 14.92
CA SER A 484 -37.93 6.57 16.30
C SER A 484 -38.63 5.64 17.31
N PRO A 485 -38.04 5.36 18.48
CA PRO A 485 -38.76 4.70 19.57
C PRO A 485 -39.71 5.69 20.26
N MET A 486 -40.99 5.30 20.38
CA MET A 486 -41.93 5.88 21.36
C MET A 486 -41.55 5.41 22.79
N PRO A 487 -41.97 6.11 23.85
CA PRO A 487 -41.35 6.01 25.17
C PRO A 487 -41.87 4.80 25.97
N GLY A 488 -40.96 4.04 26.58
CA GLY A 488 -41.34 2.92 27.45
C GLY A 488 -40.20 1.96 27.76
N ASP A 489 -39.14 2.43 28.42
CA ASP A 489 -38.46 1.74 29.53
C ASP A 489 -37.16 2.49 29.89
N ALA A 490 -37.06 2.93 31.16
CA ALA A 490 -35.90 3.63 31.68
C ALA A 490 -35.01 2.65 32.48
N PRO A 491 -33.76 2.39 32.08
CA PRO A 491 -32.84 1.63 32.91
C PRO A 491 -32.39 2.47 34.12
N VAL A 492 -32.53 1.89 35.31
CA VAL A 492 -32.11 2.48 36.59
C VAL A 492 -30.59 2.69 36.61
N PRO A 493 -30.06 3.86 37.03
CA PRO A 493 -28.62 4.09 37.13
C PRO A 493 -28.00 3.29 38.28
N PRO A 494 -26.75 2.81 38.16
CA PRO A 494 -26.09 2.06 39.23
C PRO A 494 -25.77 2.95 40.44
N VAL A 495 -25.92 2.37 41.63
CA VAL A 495 -25.61 3.00 42.92
C VAL A 495 -24.12 3.30 43.03
N ALA A 496 -23.76 4.53 43.41
CA ALA A 496 -22.39 4.92 43.68
C ALA A 496 -21.88 4.30 45.01
N PRO A 497 -20.65 3.79 45.09
CA PRO A 497 -20.07 3.33 46.34
C PRO A 497 -19.77 4.51 47.29
N ALA A 498 -20.06 4.33 48.58
CA ALA A 498 -19.82 5.33 49.61
C ALA A 498 -18.32 5.55 49.86
N PRO A 499 -17.88 6.76 50.28
CA PRO A 499 -16.47 7.05 50.54
C PRO A 499 -15.98 6.34 51.80
N SER A 500 -14.90 5.56 51.67
CA SER A 500 -14.21 4.94 52.80
C SER A 500 -13.37 5.98 53.56
N THR A 501 -13.80 6.35 54.75
CA THR A 501 -12.96 7.10 55.72
C THR A 501 -11.76 6.27 56.15
N VAL A 502 -10.55 6.79 55.93
CA VAL A 502 -9.30 6.28 56.51
C VAL A 502 -8.86 7.26 57.62
N PRO A 503 -8.64 6.80 58.86
CA PRO A 503 -8.06 7.65 59.91
C PRO A 503 -6.54 7.75 59.76
N PHE A 504 -6.01 8.96 59.94
CA PHE A 504 -4.58 9.21 60.15
C PHE A 504 -4.13 8.67 61.52
N PRO A 505 -2.88 8.25 61.62
CA PRO A 505 -1.91 8.79 62.57
C PRO A 505 -0.95 9.80 61.91
#